data_AF-A0A430L9M5-F1
#
_entry.id   AF-A0A430L9M5-F1
#
_cell.length_a   1.000
_cell.length_b   1.000
_cell.length_c   1.000
_cell.angle_alpha   90.00
_cell.angle_beta   90.00
_cell.angle_gamma   90.00
#
_symmetry.space_group_name_H-M   'P 1'
#
loop_
_entity.id
_entity.type
_entity.pdbx_description
1 polymer ?
#
loop_
_entity_poly.entity_id
_entity_poly.type
_entity_poly.pdbx_seq_one_letter_code
_entity_poly.pdbx_strand_id
1 'polypeptide(L)'
;MADRFPSLEDFDSGAQTDIKGPSADPSTDDFLAREKALLGDDADQFATNDDAAAFVDAEGDLLGSGGNEQSTFESQFPDLTQPDAGTGLAPGGTAVTGPSVSYNSGYQAYAEEEEEPEVIKEWRERRDAQIAKRVEQFAAQREETIQEAQQNIDDFYDNYNNKKEKGIAQTRKEAEEFLANQEDTVSGGTSWDRIAKLVDVSGKGTKGGASGSGKERFRELLVSLRKDEKAPGATGY
;
A
#
# COMPACT_ATOMS: atom_id res chain seq x y z
N MET A 1 7.49 10.96 46.31
CA MET A 1 7.70 9.67 45.61
C MET A 1 6.52 9.30 44.71
N ALA A 2 5.52 10.18 44.53
CA ALA A 2 4.43 10.00 43.55
C ALA A 2 4.66 10.79 42.24
N ASP A 3 5.66 11.66 42.19
CA ASP A 3 5.96 12.53 41.04
C ASP A 3 6.87 11.86 39.98
N ARG A 4 6.83 10.52 39.91
CA ARG A 4 7.69 9.69 39.04
C ARG A 4 6.92 9.03 37.90
N PHE A 5 5.63 9.32 37.77
CA PHE A 5 4.80 8.86 36.67
C PHE A 5 4.04 10.06 36.10
N PRO A 6 4.00 10.23 34.77
CA PRO A 6 3.15 11.21 34.13
C PRO A 6 1.69 10.98 34.55
N SER A 7 0.96 12.07 34.79
CA SER A 7 -0.45 11.97 35.19
C SER A 7 -1.28 11.50 34.00
N LEU A 8 -2.34 10.73 34.26
CA LEU A 8 -3.20 10.19 33.20
C LEU A 8 -3.88 11.30 32.36
N GLU A 9 -3.93 12.52 32.90
CA GLU A 9 -4.48 13.73 32.27
C GLU A 9 -3.51 14.35 31.24
N ASP A 10 -2.20 14.09 31.36
CA ASP A 10 -1.19 14.57 30.39
C ASP A 10 -1.23 13.77 29.07
N PHE A 11 -1.69 12.51 29.10
CA PHE A 11 -1.86 11.68 27.90
C PHE A 11 -3.07 12.07 27.04
N ASP A 12 -4.13 12.62 27.65
CA ASP A 12 -5.35 13.05 26.96
C ASP A 12 -5.22 14.46 26.35
N SER A 13 -4.21 15.22 26.78
CA SER A 13 -3.99 16.62 26.37
C SER A 13 -3.25 16.77 25.02
N GLY A 14 -2.95 15.67 24.32
CA GLY A 14 -2.35 15.72 22.97
C GLY A 14 -0.93 16.30 22.91
N ALA A 15 -0.24 16.44 24.06
CA ALA A 15 1.05 17.14 24.16
C ALA A 15 2.27 16.29 23.76
N GLN A 16 2.09 15.07 23.25
CA GLN A 16 3.19 14.25 22.74
C GLN A 16 2.81 13.45 21.49
N THR A 17 2.21 14.13 20.52
CA THR A 17 2.12 13.65 19.14
C THR A 17 2.72 14.68 18.20
N ASP A 18 4.01 15.00 18.37
CA ASP A 18 4.81 15.42 17.22
C ASP A 18 5.03 14.20 16.32
N ILE A 19 3.95 13.77 15.64
CA ILE A 19 4.03 12.82 14.55
C ILE A 19 4.66 13.61 13.40
N LYS A 20 5.99 13.56 13.33
CA LYS A 20 6.72 14.05 12.16
C LYS A 20 6.16 13.29 10.97
N GLY A 21 5.60 14.03 10.01
CA GLY A 21 4.72 13.48 8.97
C GLY A 21 5.33 12.30 8.19
N PRO A 22 4.49 11.46 7.56
CA PRO A 22 4.84 10.16 6.96
C PRO A 22 5.68 10.26 5.66
N SER A 23 6.54 11.28 5.55
CA SER A 23 7.36 11.58 4.38
C SER A 23 8.80 11.04 4.48
N ALA A 24 9.15 10.34 5.56
CA ALA A 24 10.40 9.61 5.67
C ALA A 24 10.06 8.13 5.74
N ASP A 25 10.72 7.32 4.91
CA ASP A 25 10.61 5.86 4.97
C ASP A 25 10.72 5.39 6.43
N PRO A 26 9.89 4.45 6.90
CA PRO A 26 9.93 3.98 8.29
C PRO A 26 11.25 3.24 8.50
N SER A 27 12.31 3.96 8.87
CA SER A 27 13.57 3.35 9.25
C SER A 27 13.42 2.72 10.62
N THR A 28 14.05 1.57 10.80
CA THR A 28 14.12 0.86 12.08
C THR A 28 14.71 1.74 13.19
N ASP A 29 15.53 2.71 12.83
CA ASP A 29 16.10 3.71 13.73
C ASP A 29 15.03 4.61 14.38
N ASP A 30 13.96 4.96 13.66
CA ASP A 30 12.88 5.81 14.20
C ASP A 30 12.04 5.05 15.24
N PHE A 31 11.79 3.77 14.98
CA PHE A 31 11.11 2.90 15.94
C PHE A 31 11.92 2.71 17.22
N LEU A 32 13.22 2.40 17.10
CA LEU A 32 14.08 2.21 18.28
C LEU A 32 14.35 3.51 19.03
N ALA A 33 14.47 4.64 18.34
CA ALA A 33 14.58 5.95 18.99
C ALA A 33 13.32 6.29 19.79
N ARG A 34 12.13 5.95 19.25
CA ARG A 34 10.85 6.14 19.96
C ARG A 34 10.74 5.25 21.19
N GLU A 35 11.05 3.97 21.07
CA GLU A 35 11.00 3.02 22.19
C GLU A 35 12.06 3.35 23.24
N LYS A 36 13.28 3.77 22.83
CA LYS A 36 14.33 4.24 23.75
C LYS A 36 13.91 5.52 24.49
N ALA A 37 13.25 6.46 23.82
CA ALA A 37 12.72 7.66 24.46
C ALA A 37 11.58 7.35 25.43
N LEU A 38 10.77 6.31 25.15
CA LEU A 38 9.69 5.85 26.02
C LEU A 38 10.23 5.17 27.29
N LEU A 39 11.30 4.38 27.16
CA LEU A 39 11.91 3.63 28.26
C LEU A 39 12.92 4.45 29.08
N GLY A 40 13.44 5.55 28.53
CA GLY A 40 14.33 6.48 29.23
C GLY A 40 15.63 5.81 29.70
N ASP A 41 16.02 6.05 30.96
CA ASP A 41 17.27 5.54 31.55
C ASP A 41 17.35 4.00 31.61
N ASP A 42 16.20 3.30 31.57
CA ASP A 42 16.14 1.83 31.59
C ASP A 42 16.38 1.22 30.20
N ALA A 43 16.36 2.01 29.13
CA ALA A 43 16.60 1.52 27.77
C ALA A 43 17.99 0.88 27.61
N ASP A 44 18.99 1.37 28.36
CA ASP A 44 20.36 0.84 28.29
C ASP A 44 20.50 -0.56 28.94
N GLN A 45 19.48 -1.05 29.67
CA GLN A 45 19.44 -2.42 30.20
C GLN A 45 19.05 -3.45 29.13
N PHE A 46 18.40 -3.02 28.06
CA PHE A 46 17.94 -3.86 26.96
C PHE A 46 18.85 -3.79 25.72
N ALA A 47 19.79 -2.85 25.69
CA ALA A 47 20.81 -2.77 24.66
C ALA A 47 21.84 -3.90 24.84
N THR A 48 22.05 -4.71 23.81
CA THR A 48 23.06 -5.77 23.83
C THR A 48 24.27 -5.37 22.99
N ASN A 49 25.46 -5.91 23.28
CA ASN A 49 26.67 -5.61 22.50
C ASN A 49 26.55 -6.04 21.02
N ASP A 50 25.60 -6.93 20.71
CA ASP A 50 25.33 -7.44 19.36
C ASP A 50 24.40 -6.52 18.55
N ASP A 51 23.67 -5.59 19.20
CA ASP A 51 22.85 -4.61 18.48
C ASP A 51 23.72 -3.76 17.54
N ALA A 52 24.89 -3.33 18.01
CA ALA A 52 25.84 -2.58 17.17
C ALA A 52 26.29 -3.38 15.94
N ALA A 53 26.35 -4.71 16.01
CA ALA A 53 26.73 -5.59 14.90
C ALA A 53 25.63 -5.71 13.84
N ALA A 54 24.35 -5.63 14.24
CA ALA A 54 23.21 -5.62 13.33
C ALA A 54 23.12 -4.34 12.48
N PHE A 55 23.81 -3.25 12.88
CA PHE A 55 23.80 -1.95 12.18
C PHE A 55 25.04 -1.66 11.32
N VAL A 56 26.07 -2.52 11.30
CA VAL A 56 27.33 -2.22 10.57
C VAL A 56 27.30 -2.55 9.07
N ASP A 57 26.18 -3.04 8.53
CA ASP A 57 26.06 -3.24 7.08
C ASP A 57 24.67 -2.87 6.57
N ALA A 58 24.43 -1.56 6.45
CA ALA A 58 23.20 -0.99 5.89
C ALA A 58 23.08 -1.14 4.35
N GLU A 59 23.79 -2.10 3.74
CA GLU A 59 23.58 -2.53 2.35
C GLU A 59 23.27 -4.03 2.19
N GLY A 60 23.11 -4.75 3.30
CA GLY A 60 22.70 -6.15 3.32
C GLY A 60 21.26 -6.29 3.80
N ASP A 61 20.37 -6.67 2.90
CA ASP A 61 19.02 -7.18 3.21
C ASP A 61 19.08 -8.12 4.43
N LEU A 62 18.60 -7.62 5.58
CA LEU A 62 18.41 -8.35 6.84
C LEU A 62 17.49 -9.58 6.66
N LEU A 63 16.94 -9.78 5.46
CA LEU A 63 16.09 -10.89 5.07
C LEU A 63 16.58 -11.68 3.85
N GLY A 64 17.84 -11.53 3.41
CA GLY A 64 18.24 -12.21 2.19
C GLY A 64 19.72 -12.15 1.83
N SER A 65 20.51 -13.07 2.40
CA SER A 65 21.46 -13.93 1.67
C SER A 65 22.67 -14.28 2.55
N GLY A 66 22.74 -15.52 3.07
CA GLY A 66 23.98 -15.94 3.72
C GLY A 66 24.08 -17.28 4.45
N GLY A 67 23.10 -18.18 4.38
CA GLY A 67 23.36 -19.63 4.49
C GLY A 67 23.93 -20.23 5.79
N ASN A 68 23.78 -19.61 6.97
CA ASN A 68 24.26 -20.24 8.22
C ASN A 68 23.35 -20.05 9.47
N GLU A 69 22.29 -19.26 9.37
CA GLU A 69 21.39 -18.99 10.51
C GLU A 69 20.35 -20.11 10.68
N GLN A 70 19.89 -20.66 9.56
CA GLN A 70 18.91 -21.75 9.58
C GLN A 70 19.46 -23.01 10.26
N SER A 71 20.75 -23.32 10.06
CA SER A 71 21.41 -24.43 10.77
C SER A 71 21.56 -24.18 12.26
N THR A 72 21.69 -22.92 12.70
CA THR A 72 21.81 -22.57 14.13
C THR A 72 20.45 -22.63 14.82
N PHE A 73 19.38 -22.24 14.13
CA PHE A 73 18.00 -22.36 14.61
C PHE A 73 17.51 -23.82 14.62
N GLU A 74 17.74 -24.58 13.55
CA GLU A 74 17.39 -26.01 13.46
C GLU A 74 18.15 -26.87 14.47
N SER A 75 19.34 -26.44 14.92
CA SER A 75 20.10 -27.14 15.97
C SER A 75 19.54 -26.92 17.38
N GLN A 76 18.75 -25.86 17.60
CA GLN A 76 18.21 -25.49 18.92
C GLN A 76 16.81 -26.07 19.19
N PHE A 77 16.13 -26.57 18.15
CA PHE A 77 14.81 -27.17 18.28
C PHE A 77 14.83 -28.60 17.72
N PRO A 78 14.37 -29.61 18.48
CA PRO A 78 14.24 -30.96 17.96
C PRO A 78 13.34 -31.00 16.73
N ASP A 79 13.81 -31.62 15.64
CA ASP A 79 13.04 -31.78 14.40
C ASP A 79 11.85 -32.72 14.63
N LEU A 80 10.64 -32.18 14.50
CA LEU A 80 9.38 -32.89 14.70
C LEU A 80 8.95 -33.71 13.46
N THR A 81 9.66 -33.56 12.33
CA THR A 81 9.29 -34.21 11.06
C THR A 81 9.92 -35.59 10.86
N GLN A 82 10.86 -35.98 11.73
CA GLN A 82 11.54 -37.26 11.67
C GLN A 82 11.10 -38.18 12.83
N PRO A 83 10.15 -39.12 12.62
CA PRO A 83 9.61 -39.96 13.71
C PRO A 83 10.59 -41.04 14.24
N ASP A 84 11.82 -41.13 13.71
CA ASP A 84 12.78 -42.21 14.01
C ASP A 84 14.11 -41.73 14.63
N ALA A 85 14.31 -40.43 14.88
CA ALA A 85 15.51 -39.92 15.51
C ALA A 85 15.23 -39.40 16.93
N GLY A 86 14.92 -40.32 17.87
CA GLY A 86 15.04 -40.00 19.30
C GLY A 86 13.98 -40.54 20.25
N THR A 87 12.94 -41.22 19.78
CA THR A 87 11.89 -41.74 20.65
C THR A 87 11.51 -43.17 20.29
N GLY A 88 12.13 -44.13 20.98
CA GLY A 88 11.57 -45.47 21.09
C GLY A 88 10.32 -45.46 21.96
N LEU A 89 9.23 -44.81 21.56
CA LEU A 89 7.94 -44.88 22.27
C LEU A 89 6.77 -44.94 21.28
N ALA A 90 5.87 -45.88 21.55
CA ALA A 90 4.61 -46.15 20.88
C ALA A 90 3.63 -44.94 20.90
N PRO A 91 2.60 -44.91 20.02
CA PRO A 91 1.77 -43.73 19.84
C PRO A 91 0.82 -43.53 21.05
N GLY A 92 1.05 -42.46 21.82
CA GLY A 92 0.14 -42.06 22.90
C GLY A 92 0.69 -41.22 24.06
N GLY A 93 1.94 -40.73 24.02
CA GLY A 93 2.55 -40.00 25.15
C GLY A 93 2.98 -38.57 24.79
N THR A 94 2.53 -37.60 25.59
CA THR A 94 2.93 -36.17 25.54
C THR A 94 4.43 -35.97 25.76
N ALA A 95 5.04 -35.12 24.95
CA ALA A 95 6.46 -34.74 25.02
C ALA A 95 6.81 -34.05 26.35
N VAL A 96 7.74 -34.63 27.11
CA VAL A 96 8.35 -34.01 28.29
C VAL A 96 9.86 -33.93 28.03
N THR A 97 10.34 -32.76 27.61
CA THR A 97 11.78 -32.47 27.48
C THR A 97 12.26 -31.82 28.78
N GLY A 98 12.60 -32.66 29.75
CA GLY A 98 13.24 -32.31 31.02
C GLY A 98 13.81 -33.58 31.65
N PRO A 99 14.77 -33.51 32.59
CA PRO A 99 15.36 -34.70 33.20
C PRO A 99 14.26 -35.55 33.84
N SER A 100 13.93 -36.66 33.20
CA SER A 100 12.76 -37.47 33.51
C SER A 100 13.07 -38.46 34.64
N VAL A 101 12.81 -38.04 35.87
CA VAL A 101 12.60 -39.00 36.97
C VAL A 101 11.23 -39.61 36.76
N SER A 102 11.20 -40.88 36.35
CA SER A 102 9.96 -41.63 36.14
C SER A 102 9.32 -41.99 37.49
N TYR A 103 8.45 -41.12 38.00
CA TYR A 103 7.55 -41.44 39.11
C TYR A 103 6.35 -42.22 38.56
N ASN A 104 6.41 -43.55 38.62
CA ASN A 104 5.24 -44.39 38.45
C ASN A 104 4.42 -44.36 39.75
N SER A 105 3.69 -43.26 39.99
CA SER A 105 2.70 -43.19 41.06
C SER A 105 1.43 -43.87 40.58
N GLY A 106 1.14 -45.07 41.09
CA GLY A 106 -0.08 -45.84 40.79
C GLY A 106 -1.38 -45.22 41.33
N TYR A 107 -1.42 -43.90 41.53
CA TYR A 107 -2.62 -43.18 41.91
C TYR A 107 -3.44 -42.87 40.64
N GLN A 108 -4.50 -43.64 40.41
CA GLN A 108 -5.59 -43.18 39.57
C GLN A 108 -6.29 -42.07 40.36
N ALA A 109 -6.18 -40.83 39.89
CA ALA A 109 -6.95 -39.73 40.44
C ALA A 109 -8.42 -39.99 40.11
N TYR A 110 -9.13 -40.65 41.03
CA TYR A 110 -10.58 -40.57 41.07
C TYR A 110 -10.89 -39.13 41.47
N ALA A 111 -11.16 -38.28 40.48
CA ALA A 111 -11.80 -37.01 40.73
C ALA A 111 -13.24 -37.34 41.14
N GLU A 112 -13.51 -37.36 42.45
CA GLU A 112 -14.88 -37.15 42.90
C GLU A 112 -15.35 -35.83 42.28
N GLU A 113 -16.54 -35.82 41.68
CA GLU A 113 -17.22 -34.59 41.24
C GLU A 113 -17.57 -33.77 42.50
N GLU A 114 -16.55 -33.19 43.14
CA GLU A 114 -16.77 -32.11 44.09
C GLU A 114 -17.32 -30.94 43.28
N GLU A 115 -18.52 -30.47 43.66
CA GLU A 115 -19.15 -29.32 43.03
C GLU A 115 -18.15 -28.16 43.00
N GLU A 116 -17.74 -27.75 41.79
CA GLU A 116 -16.75 -26.67 41.65
C GLU A 116 -17.18 -25.48 42.52
N PRO A 117 -16.25 -24.90 43.30
CA PRO A 117 -16.59 -23.81 44.21
C PRO A 117 -17.21 -22.65 43.43
N GLU A 118 -18.27 -22.05 43.98
CA GLU A 118 -19.09 -21.03 43.30
C GLU A 118 -18.27 -19.89 42.70
N VAL A 119 -17.18 -19.49 43.37
CA VAL A 119 -16.22 -18.47 42.90
C VAL A 119 -15.58 -18.83 41.55
N ILE A 120 -15.26 -20.10 41.32
CA ILE A 120 -14.68 -20.57 40.05
C ILE A 120 -15.73 -20.58 38.95
N LYS A 121 -16.98 -20.93 39.28
CA LYS A 121 -18.11 -20.87 38.33
C LYS A 121 -18.35 -19.43 37.89
N GLU A 122 -18.49 -18.49 38.83
CA GLU A 122 -18.67 -17.06 38.53
C GLU A 122 -17.50 -16.48 37.72
N TRP A 123 -16.26 -16.89 38.02
CA TRP A 123 -15.09 -16.46 37.27
C TRP A 123 -15.11 -16.97 35.81
N ARG A 124 -15.47 -18.25 35.60
CA ARG A 124 -15.61 -18.81 34.24
C ARG A 124 -16.71 -18.11 33.47
N GLU A 125 -17.88 -17.91 34.07
CA GLU A 125 -18.98 -17.17 33.44
C GLU A 125 -18.57 -15.75 33.05
N ARG A 126 -17.87 -15.03 33.94
CA ARG A 126 -17.39 -13.67 33.66
C ARG A 126 -16.33 -13.65 32.55
N ARG A 127 -15.42 -14.62 32.52
CA ARG A 127 -14.42 -14.79 31.45
C ARG A 127 -15.09 -15.09 30.12
N ASP A 128 -16.01 -16.05 30.10
CA ASP A 128 -16.70 -16.48 28.89
C ASP A 128 -17.58 -15.37 28.33
N ALA A 129 -18.24 -14.59 29.20
CA ALA A 129 -18.96 -13.38 28.80
C ALA A 129 -18.04 -12.32 28.17
N GLN A 130 -16.82 -12.11 28.71
CA GLN A 130 -15.84 -11.20 28.12
C GLN A 130 -15.30 -11.71 26.77
N ILE A 131 -15.10 -13.03 26.63
CA ILE A 131 -14.68 -13.64 25.37
C ILE A 131 -15.81 -13.49 24.34
N ALA A 132 -17.05 -13.81 24.70
CA ALA A 132 -18.21 -13.66 23.83
C ALA A 132 -18.35 -12.23 23.32
N LYS A 133 -18.21 -11.22 24.20
CA LYS A 133 -18.23 -9.81 23.81
C LYS A 133 -17.12 -9.45 22.83
N ARG A 134 -15.89 -9.94 23.05
CA ARG A 134 -14.78 -9.70 22.10
C ARG A 134 -15.03 -10.39 20.77
N VAL A 135 -15.53 -11.63 20.77
CA VAL A 135 -15.87 -12.37 19.55
C VAL A 135 -16.94 -11.65 18.75
N GLU A 136 -17.98 -11.13 19.40
CA GLU A 136 -19.03 -10.33 18.75
C GLU A 136 -18.45 -9.06 18.12
N GLN A 137 -17.58 -8.34 18.84
CA GLN A 137 -16.92 -7.15 18.32
C GLN A 137 -16.03 -7.46 17.10
N PHE A 138 -15.23 -8.54 17.16
CA PHE A 138 -14.39 -8.95 16.05
C PHE A 138 -15.21 -9.47 14.86
N ALA A 139 -16.35 -10.12 15.11
CA ALA A 139 -17.27 -10.54 14.06
C ALA A 139 -17.87 -9.32 13.35
N ALA A 140 -18.32 -8.31 14.11
CA ALA A 140 -18.86 -7.07 13.56
C ALA A 140 -17.81 -6.30 12.73
N GLN A 141 -16.58 -6.15 13.25
CA GLN A 141 -15.48 -5.52 12.50
C GLN A 141 -15.13 -6.28 11.22
N ARG A 142 -15.15 -7.62 11.27
CA ARG A 142 -14.93 -8.45 10.07
C ARG A 142 -16.04 -8.26 9.04
N GLU A 143 -17.29 -8.16 9.48
CA GLU A 143 -18.40 -7.91 8.58
C GLU A 143 -18.31 -6.50 7.96
N GLU A 144 -17.99 -5.48 8.76
CA GLU A 144 -17.79 -4.11 8.29
C GLU A 144 -16.66 -4.02 7.26
N THR A 145 -15.51 -4.63 7.54
CA THR A 145 -14.39 -4.68 6.58
C THR A 145 -14.72 -5.42 5.30
N ILE A 146 -15.53 -6.49 5.36
CA ILE A 146 -16.01 -7.18 4.16
C ILE A 146 -16.97 -6.29 3.38
N GLN A 147 -17.90 -5.61 4.05
CA GLN A 147 -18.85 -4.69 3.41
C GLN A 147 -18.13 -3.49 2.78
N GLU A 148 -17.16 -2.90 3.46
CA GLU A 148 -16.33 -1.81 2.94
C GLU A 148 -15.51 -2.29 1.73
N ALA A 149 -14.93 -3.48 1.79
CA ALA A 149 -14.21 -4.05 0.65
C ALA A 149 -15.13 -4.29 -0.57
N GLN A 150 -16.37 -4.77 -0.35
CA GLN A 150 -17.36 -4.92 -1.42
C GLN A 150 -17.74 -3.57 -2.03
N GLN A 151 -18.02 -2.56 -1.19
CA GLN A 151 -18.32 -1.20 -1.67
C GLN A 151 -17.16 -0.60 -2.45
N ASN A 152 -15.92 -0.78 -2.00
CA ASN A 152 -14.73 -0.31 -2.71
C ASN A 152 -14.59 -0.97 -4.10
N ILE A 153 -14.93 -2.26 -4.21
CA ILE A 153 -14.94 -2.96 -5.49
C ILE A 153 -16.00 -2.37 -6.42
N ASP A 154 -17.22 -2.17 -5.94
CA ASP A 154 -18.30 -1.59 -6.73
C ASP A 154 -17.96 -0.16 -7.18
N ASP A 155 -17.48 0.69 -6.25
CA ASP A 155 -17.00 2.05 -6.52
C ASP A 155 -15.87 2.07 -7.55
N PHE A 156 -14.94 1.11 -7.50
CA PHE A 156 -13.87 1.01 -8.49
C PHE A 156 -14.43 0.75 -9.89
N TYR A 157 -15.36 -0.18 -10.04
CA TYR A 157 -15.96 -0.50 -11.33
C TYR A 157 -16.83 0.65 -11.85
N ASP A 158 -17.60 1.30 -11.00
CA ASP A 158 -18.39 2.46 -11.37
C ASP A 158 -17.50 3.62 -11.81
N ASN A 159 -16.45 3.94 -11.06
CA ASN A 159 -15.49 4.98 -11.43
C ASN A 159 -14.72 4.63 -12.71
N TYR A 160 -14.32 3.36 -12.90
CA TYR A 160 -13.66 2.90 -14.10
C TYR A 160 -14.57 3.02 -15.33
N ASN A 161 -15.82 2.54 -15.23
CA ASN A 161 -16.81 2.60 -16.29
C ASN A 161 -17.14 4.04 -16.64
N ASN A 162 -17.37 4.90 -15.64
CA ASN A 162 -17.59 6.33 -15.84
C ASN A 162 -16.41 7.00 -16.54
N LYS A 163 -15.17 6.68 -16.15
CA LYS A 163 -13.96 7.23 -16.79
C LYS A 163 -13.82 6.73 -18.22
N LYS A 164 -14.07 5.45 -18.46
CA LYS A 164 -14.08 4.85 -19.80
C LYS A 164 -15.13 5.50 -20.69
N GLU A 165 -16.37 5.63 -20.21
CA GLU A 165 -17.47 6.24 -20.96
C GLU A 165 -17.19 7.72 -21.24
N LYS A 166 -16.69 8.48 -20.26
CA LYS A 166 -16.23 9.86 -20.47
C LYS A 166 -15.13 9.93 -21.52
N GLY A 167 -14.16 9.03 -21.50
CA GLY A 167 -13.10 8.97 -22.50
C GLY A 167 -13.64 8.67 -23.91
N ILE A 168 -14.55 7.69 -24.03
CA ILE A 168 -15.18 7.37 -25.31
C ILE A 168 -16.04 8.54 -25.81
N ALA A 169 -16.83 9.15 -24.92
CA ALA A 169 -17.67 10.31 -25.25
C ALA A 169 -16.82 11.51 -25.67
N GLN A 170 -15.69 11.75 -25.00
CA GLN A 170 -14.74 12.80 -25.36
C GLN A 170 -14.14 12.53 -26.75
N THR A 171 -13.59 11.34 -26.99
CA THR A 171 -13.03 10.99 -28.31
C THR A 171 -14.08 11.08 -29.41
N ARG A 172 -15.32 10.66 -29.14
CA ARG A 172 -16.43 10.80 -30.08
C ARG A 172 -16.75 12.26 -30.36
N LYS A 173 -16.83 13.09 -29.32
CA LYS A 173 -17.08 14.54 -29.47
C LYS A 173 -15.94 15.22 -30.24
N GLU A 174 -14.69 14.89 -29.93
CA GLU A 174 -13.51 15.38 -30.64
C GLU A 174 -13.51 14.94 -32.11
N ALA A 175 -13.94 13.70 -32.41
CA ALA A 175 -14.08 13.23 -33.78
C ALA A 175 -15.21 13.96 -34.52
N GLU A 176 -16.36 14.18 -33.89
CA GLU A 176 -17.46 14.97 -34.45
C GLU A 176 -17.05 16.44 -34.67
N GLU A 177 -16.34 17.05 -33.72
CA GLU A 177 -15.77 18.40 -33.86
C GLU A 177 -14.69 18.44 -34.97
N PHE A 178 -13.85 17.42 -35.09
CA PHE A 178 -12.86 17.32 -36.16
C PHE A 178 -13.52 17.21 -37.54
N LEU A 179 -14.54 16.37 -37.67
CA LEU A 179 -15.33 16.26 -38.91
C LEU A 179 -16.06 17.57 -39.22
N ALA A 180 -16.67 18.22 -38.24
CA ALA A 180 -17.33 19.52 -38.43
C ALA A 180 -16.32 20.59 -38.85
N ASN A 181 -15.14 20.65 -38.22
CA ASN A 181 -14.07 21.55 -38.63
C ASN A 181 -13.58 21.23 -40.04
N GLN A 182 -13.48 19.95 -40.41
CA GLN A 182 -13.13 19.54 -41.76
C GLN A 182 -14.19 20.01 -42.77
N GLU A 183 -15.48 19.76 -42.53
CA GLU A 183 -16.58 20.21 -43.38
C GLU A 183 -16.64 21.74 -43.49
N ASP A 184 -16.46 22.47 -42.40
CA ASP A 184 -16.42 23.95 -42.41
C ASP A 184 -15.19 24.49 -43.15
N THR A 185 -14.03 23.84 -43.03
CA THR A 185 -12.85 24.19 -43.83
C THR A 185 -13.01 23.87 -45.32
N VAL A 186 -13.79 22.85 -45.66
CA VAL A 186 -14.07 22.46 -47.05
C VAL A 186 -15.15 23.35 -47.67
N SER A 187 -16.11 23.82 -46.87
CA SER A 187 -17.27 24.59 -47.34
C SER A 187 -17.04 26.11 -47.32
N GLY A 188 -16.19 26.64 -46.43
CA GLY A 188 -15.96 28.09 -46.28
C GLY A 188 -14.70 28.61 -46.99
N GLY A 189 -14.87 29.55 -47.92
CA GLY A 189 -13.80 30.40 -48.48
C GLY A 189 -13.21 29.98 -49.83
N THR A 190 -12.21 30.72 -50.29
CA THR A 190 -11.46 30.45 -51.54
C THR A 190 -10.61 29.18 -51.40
N SER A 191 -10.29 28.51 -52.50
CA SER A 191 -9.44 27.29 -52.46
C SER A 191 -8.11 27.50 -51.74
N TRP A 192 -7.53 28.71 -51.84
CA TRP A 192 -6.30 29.11 -51.15
C TRP A 192 -6.46 29.28 -49.63
N ASP A 193 -7.63 29.71 -49.15
CA ASP A 193 -7.94 29.74 -47.71
C ASP A 193 -7.96 28.32 -47.13
N ARG A 194 -8.46 27.33 -47.88
CA ARG A 194 -8.45 25.91 -47.47
C ARG A 194 -7.03 25.36 -47.38
N ILE A 195 -6.22 25.60 -48.42
CA ILE A 195 -4.81 25.18 -48.48
C ILE A 195 -4.02 25.83 -47.34
N ALA A 196 -4.26 27.11 -47.05
CA ALA A 196 -3.59 27.82 -45.95
C ALA A 196 -3.94 27.24 -44.56
N LYS A 197 -5.20 26.83 -44.33
CA LYS A 197 -5.60 26.16 -43.09
C LYS A 197 -4.94 24.78 -42.94
N LEU A 198 -4.89 23.97 -44.00
CA LEU A 198 -4.23 22.65 -44.03
C LEU A 198 -2.70 22.73 -43.77
N VAL A 199 -2.05 23.76 -44.31
CA VAL A 199 -0.59 23.97 -44.17
C VAL A 199 -0.23 24.69 -42.86
N ASP A 200 -1.22 25.06 -42.04
CA ASP A 200 -1.09 25.86 -40.81
C ASP A 200 -0.09 27.02 -40.95
N VAL A 201 -0.45 27.99 -41.79
CA VAL A 201 0.31 29.25 -41.92
C VAL A 201 -0.05 30.27 -40.83
N SER A 202 -0.97 29.95 -39.92
CA SER A 202 -1.54 30.89 -38.94
C SER A 202 -0.61 31.14 -37.75
N GLY A 203 0.14 30.14 -37.29
CA GLY A 203 0.94 30.26 -36.06
C GLY A 203 2.40 30.71 -36.23
N LYS A 204 2.99 30.58 -37.43
CA LYS A 204 4.46 30.68 -37.59
C LYS A 204 4.94 31.86 -38.45
N GLY A 205 4.03 32.66 -39.02
CA GLY A 205 4.38 33.79 -39.89
C GLY A 205 5.12 33.37 -41.18
N THR A 206 5.52 34.33 -42.00
CA THR A 206 6.21 34.08 -43.29
C THR A 206 7.58 33.41 -43.13
N LYS A 207 8.22 33.59 -41.95
CA LYS A 207 9.48 32.92 -41.56
C LYS A 207 9.30 31.61 -40.81
N GLY A 208 8.06 31.16 -40.64
CA GLY A 208 7.75 30.00 -39.82
C GLY A 208 8.37 28.72 -40.36
N GLY A 209 9.15 28.00 -39.59
CA GLY A 209 9.81 26.76 -40.01
C GLY A 209 11.24 26.69 -39.47
N ALA A 210 11.81 25.48 -39.41
CA ALA A 210 13.21 25.33 -39.05
C ALA A 210 14.08 26.20 -39.97
N SER A 211 14.86 27.10 -39.36
CA SER A 211 15.75 28.01 -40.08
C SER A 211 16.66 27.20 -41.00
N GLY A 212 16.66 27.50 -42.30
CA GLY A 212 17.41 26.76 -43.33
C GLY A 212 16.57 25.83 -44.22
N SER A 213 15.26 25.70 -44.00
CA SER A 213 14.42 24.86 -44.88
C SER A 213 14.03 25.52 -46.22
N GLY A 214 14.29 26.82 -46.42
CA GLY A 214 13.96 27.56 -47.66
C GLY A 214 12.45 27.70 -47.94
N LYS A 215 11.60 27.38 -46.96
CA LYS A 215 10.14 27.40 -47.10
C LYS A 215 9.53 28.79 -46.88
N GLU A 216 10.32 29.84 -46.68
CA GLU A 216 9.80 31.20 -46.48
C GLU A 216 9.10 31.73 -47.74
N ARG A 217 9.72 31.56 -48.92
CA ARG A 217 9.15 31.98 -50.21
C ARG A 217 7.80 31.31 -50.50
N PHE A 218 7.71 30.02 -50.18
CA PHE A 218 6.48 29.25 -50.36
C PHE A 218 5.38 29.71 -49.40
N ARG A 219 5.71 29.99 -48.14
CA ARG A 219 4.74 30.54 -47.17
C ARG A 219 4.30 31.95 -47.51
N GLU A 220 5.21 32.78 -47.99
CA GLU A 220 4.90 34.14 -48.48
C GLU A 220 3.92 34.08 -49.65
N LEU A 221 4.14 33.17 -50.61
CA LEU A 221 3.25 32.93 -51.74
C LEU A 221 1.88 32.39 -51.30
N LEU A 222 1.82 31.49 -50.31
CA LEU A 222 0.54 31.01 -49.76
C LEU A 222 -0.24 32.12 -49.05
N VAL A 223 0.44 33.02 -48.33
CA VAL A 223 -0.19 34.15 -47.64
C VAL A 223 -0.69 35.20 -48.64
N SER A 224 0.01 35.44 -49.76
CA SER A 224 -0.45 36.36 -50.80
C SER A 224 -1.66 35.79 -51.55
N LEU A 225 -1.62 34.52 -51.94
CA LEU A 225 -2.72 33.84 -52.65
C LEU A 225 -3.97 33.69 -51.78
N ARG A 226 -3.81 33.54 -50.46
CA ARG A 226 -4.91 33.57 -49.50
C ARG A 226 -5.66 34.91 -49.48
N LYS A 227 -4.93 36.02 -49.60
CA LYS A 227 -5.48 37.39 -49.54
C LYS A 227 -6.04 37.87 -50.88
N ASP A 228 -5.69 37.21 -51.98
CA ASP A 228 -6.10 37.60 -53.34
C ASP A 228 -7.38 36.89 -53.76
N GLU A 229 -8.49 37.63 -53.80
CA GLU A 229 -9.80 37.13 -54.22
C GLU A 229 -9.87 36.77 -55.73
N LYS A 230 -8.92 37.24 -56.55
CA LYS A 230 -8.81 36.91 -57.98
C LYS A 230 -7.75 35.85 -58.28
N ALA A 231 -7.19 35.23 -57.24
CA ALA A 231 -6.21 34.17 -57.43
C ALA A 231 -6.78 33.02 -58.29
N PRO A 232 -5.96 32.38 -59.13
CA PRO A 232 -6.41 31.25 -59.93
C PRO A 232 -6.97 30.14 -59.02
N GLY A 233 -8.20 29.70 -59.30
CA GLY A 233 -8.93 28.74 -58.47
C GLY A 233 -9.67 29.33 -57.25
N ALA A 234 -9.66 30.66 -57.06
CA ALA A 234 -10.39 31.32 -55.96
C ALA A 234 -11.92 31.27 -56.13
N THR A 235 -12.40 31.27 -57.38
CA THR A 235 -13.78 30.95 -57.75
C THR A 235 -13.83 29.46 -58.10
N GLY A 236 -14.57 28.67 -57.31
CA GLY A 236 -14.66 27.23 -57.51
C GLY A 236 -15.18 26.86 -58.91
N TYR A 237 -14.76 25.69 -59.41
CA TYR A 237 -15.46 24.98 -60.48
C TYR A 237 -16.67 24.23 -59.91
#